data_AF-A0A1Y2SUV9-F1
#
_entry.id   AF-A0A1Y2SUV9-F1
#
_cell.length_a   1.000
_cell.length_b   1.000
_cell.length_c   1.000
_cell.angle_alpha   90.00
_cell.angle_beta   90.00
_cell.angle_gamma   90.00
#
_symmetry.space_group_name_H-M   'P 1'
#
loop_
_entity.id
_entity.type
_entity.pdbx_description
1 polymer ?
#
loop_
_entity_poly.entity_id
_entity_poly.type
_entity_poly.pdbx_seq_one_letter_code
_entity_poly.pdbx_strand_id
1 'polypeptide(L)'
;MESTPIEWEEITVPFTDCSGDWIQFYVRESGDTAIFDDDGYMVAHLETHGINDCEELRAWMNKAVSKFHATVNEDGHVQATFPLSKKGEGKGYFFMALQNMEAPPLKSIFGEKLGLY
;
A
#
# COMPACT_ATOMS: atom_id res chain seq x y z
N MET A 1 18.23 -13.98 -26.58
CA MET A 1 18.45 -13.93 -25.13
C MET A 1 17.07 -13.97 -24.51
N GLU A 2 16.66 -15.12 -23.98
CA GLU A 2 15.44 -15.19 -23.16
C GLU A 2 15.68 -14.36 -21.90
N SER A 3 14.85 -13.35 -21.67
CA SER A 3 14.82 -12.63 -20.40
C SER A 3 14.33 -13.58 -19.32
N THR A 4 15.15 -13.83 -18.30
CA THR A 4 14.72 -14.52 -17.08
C THR A 4 13.44 -13.86 -16.56
N PRO A 5 12.38 -14.61 -16.22
CA PRO A 5 11.17 -14.01 -15.66
C PRO A 5 11.55 -13.25 -14.40
N ILE A 6 11.17 -11.98 -14.35
CA ILE A 6 11.47 -11.10 -13.23
C ILE A 6 10.54 -11.52 -12.08
N GLU A 7 11.10 -12.16 -11.07
CA GLU A 7 10.35 -12.76 -9.96
C GLU A 7 10.12 -11.74 -8.83
N TRP A 8 8.94 -11.77 -8.22
CA TRP A 8 8.60 -10.98 -7.04
C TRP A 8 9.09 -11.71 -5.77
N GLU A 9 9.86 -11.02 -4.92
CA GLU A 9 10.27 -11.46 -3.59
C GLU A 9 9.18 -11.06 -2.59
N GLU A 10 8.58 -12.03 -1.89
CA GLU A 10 7.69 -11.76 -0.76
C GLU A 10 8.51 -11.34 0.47
N ILE A 11 8.10 -10.24 1.08
CA ILE A 11 8.67 -9.72 2.31
C ILE A 11 7.60 -9.82 3.38
N THR A 12 7.88 -10.62 4.40
CA THR A 12 7.08 -10.63 5.61
C THR A 12 7.80 -9.89 6.72
N VAL A 13 7.14 -8.91 7.33
CA VAL A 13 7.69 -8.16 8.45
C VAL A 13 7.19 -8.74 9.78
N PRO A 14 7.95 -8.63 10.88
CA PRO A 14 7.56 -9.18 12.17
C PRO A 14 6.55 -8.26 12.90
N PHE A 15 5.53 -7.79 12.18
CA PHE A 15 4.45 -6.93 12.67
C PHE A 15 3.12 -7.46 12.15
N THR A 16 2.08 -7.34 12.97
CA THR A 16 0.72 -7.75 12.62
C THR A 16 -0.15 -6.54 12.38
N ASP A 17 -1.14 -6.70 11.50
CA ASP A 17 -2.21 -5.72 11.32
C ASP A 17 -3.27 -5.80 12.43
N CYS A 18 -4.35 -5.03 12.28
CA CYS A 18 -5.47 -5.02 13.22
C CYS A 18 -6.29 -6.32 13.28
N SER A 19 -6.17 -7.20 12.29
CA SER A 19 -6.79 -8.53 12.26
C SER A 19 -5.89 -9.61 12.87
N GLY A 20 -4.63 -9.28 13.18
CA GLY A 20 -3.64 -10.19 13.74
C GLY A 20 -2.86 -10.96 12.68
N ASP A 21 -3.02 -10.61 11.40
CA ASP A 21 -2.31 -11.22 10.29
C ASP A 21 -0.95 -10.56 10.10
N TRP A 22 0.03 -11.33 9.64
CA TRP A 22 1.38 -10.83 9.39
C TRP A 22 1.35 -9.89 8.19
N ILE A 23 1.99 -8.73 8.32
CA ILE A 23 2.05 -7.78 7.22
C ILE A 23 3.03 -8.31 6.16
N GLN A 24 2.52 -8.46 4.95
CA GLN A 24 3.25 -8.97 3.80
C GLN A 24 3.16 -7.98 2.64
N PHE A 25 4.24 -7.87 1.89
CA PHE A 25 4.29 -7.11 0.63
C PHE A 25 5.38 -7.67 -0.27
N TYR A 26 5.34 -7.30 -1.54
CA TYR A 26 6.23 -7.84 -2.56
C TYR A 26 7.24 -6.78 -3.00
N VAL A 27 8.44 -7.23 -3.36
CA VAL A 27 9.44 -6.40 -4.02
C VAL A 27 9.92 -7.07 -5.30
N ARG A 28 10.10 -6.28 -6.36
CA ARG A 28 10.71 -6.71 -7.61
C ARG A 28 11.86 -5.78 -7.97
N GLU A 29 13.01 -6.37 -8.29
CA GLU A 29 14.15 -5.64 -8.82
C GLU A 29 14.06 -5.61 -10.35
N SER A 30 14.20 -4.43 -10.94
CA SER A 30 14.15 -4.23 -12.38
C SER A 30 15.20 -3.19 -12.79
N GLY A 31 16.33 -3.67 -13.31
CA GLY A 31 17.49 -2.82 -13.59
C GLY A 31 17.99 -2.14 -12.32
N ASP A 32 18.06 -0.80 -12.33
CA ASP A 32 18.51 0.01 -11.19
C ASP A 32 17.36 0.42 -10.25
N THR A 33 16.22 -0.28 -10.28
CA THR A 33 15.04 0.05 -9.48
C THR A 33 14.54 -1.13 -8.65
N ALA A 34 14.02 -0.83 -7.46
CA ALA A 34 13.24 -1.72 -6.63
C ALA A 34 11.80 -1.21 -6.59
N ILE A 35 10.85 -2.06 -7.00
CA ILE A 35 9.42 -1.78 -7.04
C ILE A 35 8.79 -2.56 -5.90
N PHE A 36 8.06 -1.87 -5.03
CA PHE A 36 7.29 -2.45 -3.93
C PHE A 36 5.81 -2.43 -4.28
N ASP A 37 5.09 -3.47 -3.89
CA ASP A 37 3.68 -3.68 -4.19
C ASP A 37 3.01 -4.42 -3.03
N ASP A 38 1.79 -4.05 -2.66
CA ASP A 38 1.00 -4.74 -1.64
C ASP A 38 0.04 -5.79 -2.22
N ASP A 39 0.06 -6.00 -3.53
CA ASP A 39 -0.81 -6.88 -4.28
C ASP A 39 -2.31 -6.57 -4.07
N GLY A 40 -2.64 -5.29 -3.85
CA GLY A 40 -4.01 -4.84 -3.59
C GLY A 40 -4.53 -5.17 -2.19
N TYR A 41 -3.66 -5.66 -1.30
CA TYR A 41 -4.02 -6.05 0.07
C TYR A 41 -4.75 -4.95 0.82
N MET A 42 -4.31 -3.69 0.74
CA MET A 42 -4.95 -2.61 1.50
C MET A 42 -6.37 -2.29 1.07
N VAL A 43 -6.65 -2.27 -0.23
CA VAL A 43 -8.02 -2.03 -0.68
C VAL A 43 -8.91 -3.19 -0.24
N ALA A 44 -8.48 -4.43 -0.45
CA ALA A 44 -9.22 -5.61 -0.02
C ALA A 44 -9.45 -5.63 1.51
N HIS A 45 -8.43 -5.30 2.29
CA HIS A 45 -8.52 -5.22 3.75
C HIS A 45 -9.58 -4.21 4.18
N LEU A 46 -9.62 -3.02 3.58
CA LEU A 46 -10.62 -1.99 3.89
C LEU A 46 -12.04 -2.43 3.50
N GLU A 47 -12.19 -3.13 2.37
CA GLU A 47 -13.48 -3.70 1.95
C GLU A 47 -14.01 -4.74 2.95
N THR A 48 -13.14 -5.60 3.52
CA THR A 48 -13.57 -6.55 4.56
C THR A 48 -14.05 -5.86 5.85
N HIS A 49 -13.62 -4.61 6.08
CA HIS A 49 -14.06 -3.76 7.19
C HIS A 49 -15.26 -2.87 6.82
N GLY A 50 -15.90 -3.11 5.67
CA GLY A 50 -17.10 -2.43 5.22
C GLY A 50 -16.86 -1.05 4.58
N ILE A 51 -15.61 -0.76 4.19
CA ILE A 51 -15.23 0.47 3.50
C ILE A 51 -15.09 0.13 2.02
N ASN A 52 -16.12 0.48 1.24
CA ASN A 52 -16.12 0.21 -0.19
C ASN A 52 -15.05 1.04 -0.92
N ASP A 53 -14.42 0.45 -1.93
CA ASP A 53 -13.57 1.19 -2.85
C ASP A 53 -14.38 2.27 -3.59
N CYS A 54 -14.00 3.52 -3.37
CA CYS A 54 -14.61 4.69 -3.99
C CYS A 54 -13.56 5.78 -4.23
N GLU A 55 -13.91 6.78 -5.03
CA GLU A 55 -13.00 7.87 -5.39
C GLU A 55 -12.48 8.62 -4.16
N GLU A 56 -13.33 8.88 -3.16
CA GLU A 56 -12.94 9.55 -1.93
C GLU A 56 -11.96 8.71 -1.10
N LEU A 57 -12.15 7.39 -1.06
CA LEU A 57 -11.21 6.48 -0.39
C LEU A 57 -9.85 6.50 -1.09
N ARG A 58 -9.84 6.34 -2.42
CA ARG A 58 -8.61 6.36 -3.21
C ARG A 58 -7.87 7.69 -3.11
N ALA A 59 -8.59 8.81 -3.09
CA ALA A 59 -8.01 10.13 -2.88
C ALA A 59 -7.37 10.26 -1.49
N TRP A 60 -8.05 9.75 -0.46
CA TRP A 60 -7.50 9.69 0.88
C TRP A 60 -6.26 8.79 0.97
N MET A 61 -6.31 7.57 0.43
CA MET A 61 -5.19 6.62 0.45
C MET A 61 -3.98 7.22 -0.27
N ASN A 62 -4.16 7.76 -1.48
CA ASN A 62 -3.09 8.43 -2.22
C ASN A 62 -2.45 9.56 -1.41
N LYS A 63 -3.26 10.39 -0.74
CA LYS A 63 -2.74 11.43 0.14
C LYS A 63 -1.97 10.84 1.33
N ALA A 64 -2.50 9.79 1.94
CA ALA A 64 -1.89 9.11 3.08
C ALA A 64 -0.53 8.48 2.75
N VAL A 65 -0.39 7.89 1.56
CA VAL A 65 0.84 7.18 1.15
C VAL A 65 1.87 8.08 0.46
N SER A 66 1.45 9.22 -0.09
CA SER A 66 2.33 10.13 -0.85
C SER A 66 3.58 10.59 -0.08
N LYS A 67 3.46 10.77 1.24
CA LYS A 67 4.57 11.16 2.13
C LYS A 67 5.68 10.10 2.24
N PHE A 68 5.41 8.88 1.77
CA PHE A 68 6.32 7.74 1.77
C PHE A 68 6.72 7.31 0.36
N HIS A 69 6.51 8.17 -0.65
CA HIS A 69 6.83 7.90 -2.06
C HIS A 69 6.06 6.72 -2.66
N ALA A 70 4.90 6.41 -2.08
CA ALA A 70 3.97 5.41 -2.58
C ALA A 70 2.74 6.07 -3.22
N THR A 71 2.07 5.33 -4.09
CA THR A 71 0.84 5.73 -4.79
C THR A 71 -0.11 4.55 -4.91
N VAL A 72 -1.41 4.80 -4.93
CA VAL A 72 -2.42 3.77 -5.23
C VAL A 72 -2.76 3.84 -6.71
N ASN A 73 -2.59 2.73 -7.43
CA ASN A 73 -2.88 2.66 -8.86
C ASN A 73 -4.38 2.42 -9.15
N GLU A 74 -4.75 2.36 -10.43
CA GLU A 74 -6.14 2.14 -10.85
C GLU A 74 -6.66 0.74 -10.43
N ASP A 75 -5.78 -0.24 -10.34
CA ASP A 75 -6.10 -1.61 -9.90
C ASP A 75 -6.25 -1.74 -8.37
N GLY A 76 -6.01 -0.66 -7.61
CA GLY A 76 -6.11 -0.67 -6.15
C GLY A 76 -4.85 -1.14 -5.42
N HIS A 77 -3.75 -1.36 -6.14
CA HIS A 77 -2.47 -1.70 -5.55
C HIS A 77 -1.76 -0.46 -5.06
N VAL A 78 -1.13 -0.56 -3.90
CA VAL A 78 -0.23 0.42 -3.35
C VAL A 78 1.15 0.09 -3.87
N GLN A 79 1.75 1.00 -4.62
CA GLN A 79 3.07 0.79 -5.22
C GLN A 79 4.04 1.90 -4.84
N ALA A 80 5.31 1.54 -4.66
CA ALA A 80 6.39 2.51 -4.52
C ALA A 80 7.61 2.07 -5.33
N THR A 81 8.32 3.03 -5.92
CA THR A 81 9.54 2.74 -6.68
C THR A 81 10.70 3.52 -6.10
N PHE A 82 11.79 2.80 -5.82
CA PHE A 82 13.02 3.38 -5.31
C PHE A 82 14.21 2.96 -6.18
N PRO A 83 15.30 3.75 -6.22
CA PRO A 83 16.57 3.26 -6.74
C PRO A 83 16.99 1.99 -5.98
N LEU A 84 17.57 1.02 -6.68
CA LEU A 84 17.99 -0.26 -6.08
C LEU A 84 18.99 -0.06 -4.92
N SER A 85 19.85 0.96 -5.02
CA SER A 85 20.76 1.39 -3.96
C SER A 85 20.07 1.80 -2.64
N LYS A 86 18.77 2.12 -2.70
CA LYS A 86 17.92 2.50 -1.57
C LYS A 86 16.86 1.44 -1.25
N LYS A 87 16.96 0.20 -1.75
CA LYS A 87 15.99 -0.89 -1.47
C LYS A 87 15.70 -1.03 0.03
N GLY A 88 16.72 -0.95 0.88
CA GLY A 88 16.55 -1.04 2.34
C GLY A 88 15.70 0.09 2.93
N GLU A 89 15.94 1.34 2.50
CA GLU A 89 15.10 2.49 2.88
C GLU A 89 13.68 2.33 2.33
N GLY A 90 13.55 1.87 1.09
CA GLY A 90 12.28 1.62 0.41
C GLY A 90 11.40 0.62 1.16
N LYS A 91 11.97 -0.48 1.67
CA LYS A 91 11.26 -1.44 2.54
C LYS A 91 10.64 -0.73 3.76
N GLY A 92 11.40 0.15 4.41
CA GLY A 92 10.93 0.90 5.58
C GLY A 92 9.84 1.90 5.25
N TYR A 93 10.01 2.69 4.19
CA TYR A 93 8.99 3.64 3.76
C TYR A 93 7.70 2.96 3.31
N PHE A 94 7.80 1.86 2.58
CA PHE A 94 6.65 1.11 2.11
C PHE A 94 5.86 0.51 3.27
N PHE A 95 6.54 -0.10 4.24
CA PHE A 95 5.90 -0.57 5.48
C PHE A 95 5.14 0.56 6.22
N MET A 96 5.76 1.73 6.36
CA MET A 96 5.11 2.90 6.98
C MET A 96 3.90 3.40 6.19
N ALA A 97 3.90 3.24 4.87
CA ALA A 97 2.75 3.57 4.02
C ALA A 97 1.56 2.66 4.33
N LEU A 98 1.78 1.34 4.42
CA LEU A 98 0.74 0.36 4.77
C LEU A 98 0.14 0.66 6.14
N GLN A 99 0.99 0.85 7.16
CA GLN A 99 0.55 1.17 8.53
C GLN A 99 -0.28 2.45 8.63
N ASN A 100 0.00 3.43 7.78
CA ASN A 100 -0.73 4.69 7.79
C ASN A 100 -2.10 4.59 7.07
N MET A 101 -2.40 3.48 6.40
CA MET A 101 -3.68 3.25 5.72
C MET A 101 -4.68 2.41 6.54
N GLU A 102 -4.25 1.67 7.58
CA GLU A 102 -5.12 0.76 8.35
C GLU A 102 -6.27 1.47 9.09
N ALA A 103 -6.16 2.78 9.35
CA ALA A 103 -7.16 3.54 10.11
C ALA A 103 -7.65 4.77 9.33
N PRO A 104 -8.51 4.61 8.32
CA PRO A 104 -9.07 5.73 7.61
C PRO A 104 -9.93 6.60 8.53
N PRO A 105 -9.74 7.94 8.52
CA PRO A 105 -10.59 8.87 9.23
C PRO A 105 -11.96 8.95 8.57
N LEU A 106 -12.86 8.03 8.94
CA LEU A 106 -14.22 7.88 8.38
C LEU A 106 -15.03 9.19 8.34
N LYS A 107 -14.87 10.06 9.35
CA LYS A 107 -15.51 11.39 9.34
C LYS A 107 -15.04 12.28 8.20
N SER A 108 -13.77 12.19 7.82
CA SER A 108 -13.22 13.02 6.72
C SER A 108 -13.52 12.44 5.34
N ILE A 109 -13.82 11.13 5.26
CA ILE A 109 -14.13 10.43 4.01
C ILE A 109 -15.65 10.41 3.75
N PHE A 110 -16.45 10.20 4.79
CA PHE A 110 -17.90 9.99 4.70
C PHE A 110 -18.75 10.95 5.53
N GLY A 111 -18.16 11.93 6.24
CA GLY A 111 -18.86 12.79 7.19
C GLY A 111 -20.04 13.56 6.59
N GLU A 112 -19.88 14.08 5.36
CA GLU A 112 -20.97 14.78 4.65
C GLU A 112 -22.09 13.82 4.22
N LYS A 113 -21.75 12.57 3.84
CA LYS A 113 -22.72 11.55 3.43
C LYS A 113 -23.47 10.92 4.61
N LEU A 114 -22.87 10.89 5.80
CA LEU A 114 -23.43 10.27 7.01
C LEU A 114 -24.12 11.26 7.95
N GLY A 115 -24.11 12.58 7.65
CA GLY A 115 -24.74 13.60 8.49
C GLY A 115 -24.08 13.77 9.86
N LEU A 116 -22.80 13.38 10.00
CA LEU A 116 -22.04 13.45 11.25
C LEU A 116 -21.28 14.77 11.30
N TYR A 117 -21.95 15.84 11.75
CA TYR A 117 -21.33 17.13 12.11
C TYR A 117 -21.18 17.24 13.63
#